data_AF-A0A846BQE1-F1
#
_entry.id   AF-A0A846BQE1-F1
#
_cell.length_a   1.000
_cell.length_b   1.000
_cell.length_c   1.000
_cell.angle_alpha   90.00
_cell.angle_beta   90.00
_cell.angle_gamma   90.00
#
_symmetry.space_group_name_H-M   'P 1'
#
loop_
_entity.id
_entity.type
_entity.pdbx_description
1 polymer ?
#
loop_
_entity_poly.entity_id
_entity_poly.type
_entity_poly.pdbx_seq_one_letter_code
_entity_poly.pdbx_strand_id
1 'polypeptide(L)' 'MTQKFDFQTIPRRELRAYVLSHRDDEDALGIYMDRLRSELGIIRHQGGVTTDDLAQLNQLLANA' A
#
# COMPACT_ATOMS: atom_id res chain seq x y z
N MET A 1 -24.42 -1.86 -13.51
CA MET A 1 -24.09 -0.45 -13.83
C MET A 1 -22.95 -0.05 -12.91
N THR A 2 -21.70 -0.23 -13.34
CA THR A 2 -20.55 0.17 -12.52
C THR A 2 -20.40 1.67 -12.68
N GLN A 3 -20.88 2.42 -11.69
CA GLN A 3 -20.71 3.87 -11.64
C GLN A 3 -19.20 4.12 -11.60
N LYS A 4 -18.61 4.53 -12.73
CA LYS A 4 -17.20 4.89 -12.81
C LYS A 4 -16.99 6.07 -11.87
N PHE A 5 -16.51 5.77 -10.67
CA PHE A 5 -16.13 6.78 -9.71
C PHE A 5 -14.86 7.44 -10.27
N ASP A 6 -14.83 8.77 -10.36
CA ASP A 6 -13.66 9.49 -10.87
C ASP A 6 -12.57 9.52 -9.80
N PHE A 7 -11.83 8.41 -9.68
CA PHE A 7 -10.73 8.25 -8.74
C PHE A 7 -9.58 9.25 -8.95
N GLN A 8 -9.53 9.88 -10.13
CA GLN A 8 -8.56 10.92 -10.50
C GLN A 8 -8.84 12.27 -9.83
N THR A 9 -10.09 12.57 -9.47
CA THR A 9 -10.49 13.90 -8.96
C THR A 9 -10.62 13.94 -7.44
N ILE A 10 -10.90 12.79 -6.81
CA ILE A 10 -11.06 12.71 -5.34
C ILE A 10 -9.72 12.83 -4.61
N PRO A 11 -9.69 13.33 -3.36
CA PRO A 11 -8.47 13.41 -2.57
C PRO A 11 -7.95 12.01 -2.19
N ARG A 12 -6.63 11.87 -2.04
CA ARG A 12 -5.97 10.59 -1.69
C ARG A 12 -6.54 9.92 -0.44
N ARG A 13 -6.96 10.69 0.56
CA ARG A 13 -7.57 10.16 1.80
C ARG A 13 -8.88 9.43 1.52
N GLU A 14 -9.71 9.98 0.64
CA GLU A 14 -10.98 9.35 0.25
C GLU A 14 -10.74 8.16 -0.66
N LEU A 15 -9.80 8.27 -1.61
CA LEU A 15 -9.39 7.14 -2.44
C LEU A 15 -8.87 5.97 -1.59
N ARG A 16 -8.06 6.26 -0.56
CA ARG A 16 -7.59 5.25 0.40
C ARG A 16 -8.74 4.58 1.13
N ALA A 17 -9.70 5.35 1.63
CA ALA A 17 -10.87 4.80 2.32
C ALA A 17 -11.68 3.90 1.39
N TYR A 18 -11.88 4.33 0.15
CA TYR A 18 -12.58 3.55 -0.88
C TYR A 18 -11.89 2.21 -1.16
N VAL A 19 -10.58 2.22 -1.45
CA VAL A 19 -9.79 1.02 -1.75
C VAL A 19 -9.77 0.04 -0.57
N LEU A 20 -9.73 0.54 0.66
CA LEU A 20 -9.78 -0.32 1.84
C LEU A 20 -11.15 -1.01 2.02
N SER A 21 -12.23 -0.35 1.60
CA SER A 21 -13.59 -0.89 1.61
C SER A 21 -13.93 -1.75 0.40
N HIS A 22 -13.25 -1.55 -0.74
CA HIS A 22 -13.50 -2.24 -2.01
C HIS A 22 -12.21 -2.89 -2.50
N ARG A 23 -11.77 -3.93 -1.78
CA ARG A 23 -10.49 -4.62 -2.07
C ARG A 23 -10.48 -5.37 -3.41
N ASP A 24 -11.66 -5.68 -3.94
CA ASP A 24 -11.83 -6.38 -5.22
C ASP A 24 -11.78 -5.43 -6.43
N ASP A 25 -11.76 -4.11 -6.20
CA ASP A 25 -11.66 -3.11 -7.27
C ASP A 25 -10.18 -2.85 -7.61
N GLU A 26 -9.66 -3.64 -8.55
CA GLU A 26 -8.28 -3.55 -9.03
C GLU A 26 -7.98 -2.20 -9.71
N ASP A 27 -8.98 -1.58 -10.35
CA ASP A 27 -8.84 -0.28 -11.01
C ASP A 27 -8.61 0.83 -9.97
N ALA A 28 -9.41 0.85 -8.91
CA ALA A 28 -9.26 1.80 -7.81
C ALA A 28 -7.92 1.62 -7.08
N LEU A 29 -7.52 0.36 -6.85
CA LEU A 29 -6.22 0.03 -6.25
C LEU A 29 -5.06 0.49 -7.14
N GLY A 30 -5.14 0.26 -8.44
CA GLY A 30 -4.14 0.69 -9.42
C GLY A 30 -3.91 2.19 -9.41
N ILE A 31 -5.01 2.96 -9.45
CA ILE A 31 -4.96 4.44 -9.40
C ILE A 31 -4.37 4.93 -8.07
N TYR A 32 -4.75 4.30 -6.94
CA TYR A 32 -4.19 4.64 -5.63
C TYR A 32 -2.68 4.40 -5.55
N MET A 33 -2.22 3.25 -6.04
CA MET A 33 -0.79 2.90 -6.06
C MET A 33 0.01 3.80 -7.00
N ASP A 34 -0.55 4.19 -8.13
CA ASP A 34 0.11 5.11 -9.05
C ASP A 34 0.29 6.51 -8.44
N ARG A 35 -0.73 6.98 -7.72
CA ARG A 35 -0.66 8.24 -6.98
C ARG A 35 0.39 8.22 -5.88
N LEU A 36 0.46 7.10 -5.15
CA LEU A 36 1.51 6.82 -4.17
C LEU A 36 2.92 6.85 -4.77
N ARG A 37 3.07 6.43 -6.04
CA ARG A 37 4.36 6.49 -6.75
C ARG A 37 4.72 7.88 -7.23
N SER A 38 3.72 8.70 -7.59
CA SER A 38 3.95 10.02 -8.18
C SER A 38 4.03 11.16 -7.15
N GLU A 39 3.48 11.00 -5.95
CA GLU A 39 3.54 12.06 -4.91
C GLU A 39 4.93 12.22 -4.29
N LEU A 40 5.46 13.45 -4.38
CA LEU A 40 6.67 13.89 -3.71
C LEU A 40 6.42 13.99 -2.18
N GLY A 41 7.32 13.43 -1.38
CA GLY A 41 7.22 13.42 0.09
C GLY A 41 6.71 12.12 0.70
N ILE A 42 6.37 11.11 -0.11
CA ILE A 42 6.12 9.76 0.39
C ILE A 42 7.46 9.07 0.58
N ILE A 43 7.87 8.93 1.85
CA ILE A 43 9.00 8.08 2.23
C ILE A 43 8.56 6.62 2.01
N ARG A 44 8.96 6.08 0.87
CA ARG A 44 8.85 4.65 0.61
C ARG A 44 9.97 3.96 1.38
N HIS A 45 9.63 3.42 2.54
CA HIS A 45 10.43 2.35 3.09
C HIS A 45 10.34 1.20 2.10
N GLN A 46 11.48 0.77 1.53
CA GLN A 46 11.55 -0.54 0.90
C GLN A 46 11.35 -1.55 2.02
N GLY A 47 10.08 -1.86 2.31
CA GLY A 47 9.69 -2.85 3.29
C GLY A 47 10.02 -4.22 2.73
N GLY A 48 11.25 -4.65 2.95
CA GLY A 48 11.69 -6.02 2.80
C GLY A 48 12.30 -6.44 4.12
N VAL A 49 11.93 -7.61 4.60
CA VAL A 49 12.71 -8.30 5.62
C VAL A 49 14.11 -8.48 5.05
N THR A 50 15.07 -7.77 5.64
CA THR A 50 16.47 -7.90 5.25
C THR A 50 17.01 -9.24 5.74
N THR A 51 18.12 -9.66 5.18
CA THR A 51 18.84 -10.84 5.68
C THR A 51 19.19 -10.69 7.17
N ASP A 52 19.48 -9.46 7.61
CA ASP A 52 19.74 -9.13 9.00
C ASP A 52 18.48 -9.26 9.87
N ASP A 53 17.32 -8.81 9.38
CA ASP A 53 16.04 -9.01 10.08
C ASP A 53 15.70 -10.50 10.24
N LEU A 54 15.99 -11.33 9.22
CA LEU A 54 15.84 -12.80 9.30
C LEU A 54 16.80 -13.42 10.31
N ALA A 55 18.05 -12.96 10.34
CA ALA A 55 19.05 -13.45 11.27
C ALA A 55 18.64 -13.13 12.71
N GLN A 56 18.13 -11.92 12.96
CA GLN A 56 17.63 -11.50 14.27
C GLN A 56 16.41 -12.32 14.70
N LEU A 57 15.48 -12.61 13.79
CA LEU A 57 14.35 -13.49 14.05
C LEU A 57 14.82 -14.91 14.45
N ASN A 58 15.75 -15.48 13.70
CA ASN A 58 16.28 -16.82 13.99
C ASN A 58 16.97 -16.90 15.36
N GLN A 59 17.69 -15.85 15.77
CA GLN A 59 18.29 -15.79 17.11
C GLN A 59 17.25 -15.73 18.22
N LEU A 60 16.15 -15.00 18.02
CA LEU A 60 15.06 -14.94 19.00
C LEU A 60 14.38 -16.30 19.16
N LEU A 61 14.15 -17.01 18.06
CA LEU A 61 13.54 -18.34 18.06
C LEU A 61 14.45 -19.42 18.68
N ALA A 62 15.77 -19.30 18.52
CA ALA A 62 16.72 -20.25 19.11
C ALA A 62 16.87 -20.10 20.64
N ASN A 63 16.48 -18.96 21.19
CA ASN A 63 16.57 -18.64 22.63
C ASN A 63 15.20 -18.63 23.33
N ALA A 64 14.13 -19.06 22.65
CA ALA A 64 12.76 -19.17 23.15
C ALA A 64 12.44 -20.61 23.55
#